data_AF-A0A7K4EYU1-F1
#
_entry.id   AF-A0A7K4EYU1-F1
#
_cell.length_a   1.000
_cell.length_b   1.000
_cell.length_c   1.000
_cell.angle_alpha   90.00
_cell.angle_beta   90.00
_cell.angle_gamma   90.00
#
_symmetry.space_group_name_H-M   'P 1'
#
loop_
_entity.id
_entity.type
_entity.pdbx_description
1 polymer ?
#
loop_
_entity_poly.entity_id
_entity_poly.type
_entity_poly.pdbx_seq_one_letter_code
_entity_poly.pdbx_strand_id
1 'polypeptide(L)' 'MNFITKKVLEMQYKKLEDSKNRLNMHLEKRESLKNSDSKELEKIEKYIVIWKKNILKIEKEIKKIEDRENP' A
#
# COMPACT_ATOMS: atom_id res chain seq x y z
N MET A 1 21.09 11.28 -6.99
CA MET A 1 20.15 10.37 -7.67
C MET A 1 20.37 10.28 -9.17
N ASN A 2 20.85 9.12 -9.66
CA ASN A 2 21.01 8.86 -11.10
C ASN A 2 19.67 8.59 -11.81
N PHE A 3 19.65 8.60 -13.15
CA PHE A 3 18.42 8.44 -13.95
C PHE A 3 17.68 7.12 -13.70
N ILE A 4 18.41 6.01 -13.56
CA ILE A 4 17.83 4.69 -13.30
C ILE A 4 17.20 4.68 -11.91
N THR A 5 17.90 5.16 -10.88
CA THR A 5 17.37 5.25 -9.52
C THR A 5 16.11 6.11 -9.46
N LYS A 6 16.09 7.26 -10.17
CA LYS A 6 14.90 8.10 -10.27
C LYS A 6 13.71 7.35 -10.87
N LYS A 7 13.91 6.59 -11.94
CA LYS A 7 12.86 5.77 -12.56
C LYS A 7 12.35 4.65 -11.65
N VAL A 8 13.24 4.00 -10.91
CA VAL A 8 12.87 3.00 -9.89
C VAL A 8 12.03 3.66 -8.79
N LEU A 9 12.45 4.82 -8.30
CA LEU A 9 11.72 5.56 -7.25
C LEU A 9 10.32 5.98 -7.73
N GLU A 10 10.21 6.54 -8.95
CA GLU A 10 8.93 6.86 -9.59
C GLU A 10 7.99 5.64 -9.65
N MET A 11 8.53 4.46 -10.03
CA MET A 11 7.77 3.22 -10.07
C MET A 11 7.31 2.77 -8.67
N GLN A 12 8.16 2.92 -7.65
CA GLN A 12 7.80 2.57 -6.27
C GLN A 12 6.72 3.50 -5.71
N TYR A 13 6.79 4.80 -6.00
CA TYR A 13 5.73 5.75 -5.66
C TYR A 13 4.40 5.41 -6.33
N LYS A 14 4.42 5.00 -7.60
CA LYS A 14 3.20 4.54 -8.29
C LYS A 14 2.60 3.29 -7.63
N LYS A 15 3.43 2.30 -7.27
CA LYS A 15 2.97 1.11 -6.53
C LYS A 15 2.40 1.46 -5.16
N LEU A 16 2.99 2.44 -4.47
CA LEU A 16 2.51 2.92 -3.19
C LEU A 16 1.11 3.52 -3.32
N GLU A 17 0.92 4.39 -4.30
CA GLU A 17 -0.36 5.03 -4.60
C GLU A 17 -1.44 3.99 -4.93
N ASP A 18 -1.14 3.03 -5.83
CA ASP A 18 -2.06 1.94 -6.16
C ASP A 18 -2.43 1.10 -4.93
N SER A 19 -1.47 0.84 -4.04
CA SER A 19 -1.68 0.06 -2.82
C SER A 19 -2.56 0.82 -1.81
N LYS A 20 -2.38 2.15 -1.69
CA LYS A 20 -3.21 3.02 -0.85
C LYS A 20 -4.64 3.09 -1.38
N ASN A 21 -4.82 3.21 -2.70
CA ASN A 21 -6.13 3.21 -3.33
C ASN A 21 -6.87 1.90 -3.09
N ARG A 22 -6.20 0.75 -3.25
CA ARG A 22 -6.81 -0.56 -2.94
C ARG A 22 -7.15 -0.72 -1.47
N LEU A 23 -6.29 -0.27 -0.56
CA LEU A 23 -6.60 -0.26 0.87
C LEU A 23 -7.86 0.57 1.15
N ASN A 24 -7.97 1.76 0.56
CA ASN A 24 -9.12 2.64 0.73
C ASN A 24 -10.42 1.97 0.24
N MET A 25 -10.41 1.34 -0.93
CA MET A 25 -11.56 0.57 -1.43
C MET A 25 -12.02 -0.52 -0.45
N HIS A 26 -11.07 -1.24 0.17
CA HIS A 26 -11.42 -2.25 1.17
C HIS A 26 -11.96 -1.65 2.47
N LEU A 27 -11.44 -0.49 2.89
CA LEU A 27 -11.96 0.24 4.06
C LEU A 27 -13.38 0.75 3.83
N GLU A 28 -13.66 1.33 2.66
CA GLU A 28 -15.01 1.76 2.27
C GLU A 28 -15.98 0.58 2.22
N LYS A 29 -15.56 -0.53 1.60
CA LYS A 29 -16.37 -1.76 1.54
C LYS A 29 -16.63 -2.32 2.94
N ARG A 30 -15.65 -2.31 3.84
CA ARG A 30 -15.81 -2.70 5.25
C ARG A 30 -16.87 -1.86 5.95
N GLU A 31 -16.83 -0.53 5.83
CA GLU A 31 -17.84 0.34 6.45
C GLU A 31 -19.24 0.07 5.87
N SER A 32 -19.36 -0.22 4.57
CA SER A 32 -20.65 -0.60 3.96
C SER A 32 -21.21 -1.93 4.48
N LEU A 33 -20.36 -2.81 5.02
CA LEU A 33 -20.71 -4.15 5.50
C LEU A 33 -20.75 -4.27 7.02
N LYS A 34 -20.49 -3.17 7.74
CA LYS A 34 -20.37 -3.14 9.21
C LYS A 34 -21.63 -3.59 9.97
N ASN A 35 -22.79 -3.49 9.32
CA ASN A 35 -24.07 -3.95 9.86
C ASN A 35 -24.47 -5.34 9.33
N SER A 36 -23.58 -6.02 8.60
CA SER A 36 -23.82 -7.37 8.05
C SER A 36 -22.90 -8.38 8.72
N ASP A 37 -23.49 -9.47 9.23
CA ASP A 37 -22.74 -10.55 9.88
C ASP A 37 -22.27 -11.58 8.83
N SER A 38 -21.37 -11.13 7.96
CA SER A 38 -21.01 -11.83 6.73
C SER A 38 -19.56 -12.31 6.72
N LYS A 39 -19.33 -13.53 6.22
CA LYS A 39 -18.00 -14.06 5.85
C LYS A 39 -17.22 -13.13 4.91
N GLU A 40 -17.91 -12.20 4.24
CA GLU A 40 -17.31 -11.16 3.42
C GLU A 40 -16.54 -10.12 4.25
N LEU A 41 -17.02 -9.77 5.45
CA LEU A 41 -16.36 -8.83 6.35
C LEU A 41 -15.00 -9.37 6.82
N GLU A 42 -14.93 -10.65 7.21
CA GLU A 42 -13.67 -11.31 7.56
C GLU A 42 -12.67 -11.33 6.40
N LYS A 43 -13.15 -11.56 5.17
CA LYS A 43 -12.29 -11.52 3.97
C LYS A 43 -11.74 -10.12 3.74
N ILE A 44 -12.56 -9.09 3.89
CA ILE A 44 -12.14 -7.69 3.73
C ILE A 44 -11.12 -7.30 4.80
N GLU A 45 -11.32 -7.69 6.05
CA GLU A 45 -10.35 -7.45 7.13
C GLU A 45 -8.98 -8.09 6.80
N LYS A 46 -8.98 -9.32 6.26
CA LYS A 46 -7.74 -9.97 5.80
C LYS A 46 -7.07 -9.15 4.68
N TYR A 47 -7.83 -8.65 3.71
CA TYR A 47 -7.27 -7.81 2.65
C TYR A 47 -6.73 -6.48 3.17
N ILE A 48 -7.42 -5.83 4.12
CA ILE A 48 -6.93 -4.61 4.78
C ILE A 48 -5.56 -4.86 5.42
N VAL A 49 -5.41 -5.97 6.17
CA VAL A 49 -4.12 -6.33 6.80
C VAL A 49 -3.03 -6.57 5.75
N ILE A 50 -3.35 -7.26 4.65
CA ILE A 50 -2.41 -7.50 3.55
C ILE A 50 -1.94 -6.18 2.92
N TRP A 51 -2.87 -5.28 2.59
CA TRP A 51 -2.53 -4.02 1.94
C TRP A 51 -1.75 -3.07 2.86
N LYS A 52 -2.09 -3.02 4.16
CA LYS A 52 -1.29 -2.29 5.15
C LYS A 52 0.16 -2.81 5.20
N LYS A 53 0.36 -4.13 5.19
CA LYS A 53 1.71 -4.73 5.16
C LYS A 53 2.45 -4.40 3.86
N ASN A 54 1.76 -4.40 2.72
CA ASN A 54 2.36 -4.06 1.43
C ASN A 54 2.81 -2.60 1.38
N ILE A 55 1.98 -1.67 1.85
CA ILE A 55 2.31 -0.24 1.96
C ILE A 55 3.59 -0.06 2.78
N LEU A 56 3.67 -0.65 3.97
CA LEU A 56 4.86 -0.54 4.82
C LEU A 56 6.12 -1.11 4.17
N LYS A 57 6.01 -2.16 3.36
CA LYS A 57 7.15 -2.72 2.61
C LYS A 57 7.62 -1.74 1.54
N ILE A 58 6.70 -1.17 0.77
CA ILE A 58 7.02 -0.22 -0.30
C ILE A 58 7.63 1.05 0.29
N GLU A 59 7.07 1.59 1.39
CA GLU A 59 7.62 2.76 2.09
C GLU A 59 9.05 2.50 2.60
N LYS A 60 9.33 1.31 3.14
CA LYS A 60 10.70 0.92 3.53
C LYS A 60 11.65 0.83 2.33
N GLU A 61 11.19 0.34 1.18
CA GLU A 61 11.99 0.27 -0.03
C GLU A 61 12.30 1.66 -0.59
N ILE A 62 11.30 2.55 -0.65
CA ILE A 62 11.46 3.95 -1.03
C ILE A 62 12.51 4.61 -0.14
N LYS A 63 12.34 4.51 1.19
CA LYS A 63 13.28 5.10 2.15
C LYS A 63 14.71 4.58 1.96
N LYS A 64 14.89 3.27 1.75
CA LYS A 64 16.22 2.69 1.47
C LYS A 64 16.86 3.25 0.20
N ILE A 65 16.07 3.57 -0.83
CA ILE A 65 16.57 4.15 -2.08
C ILE A 65 16.95 5.61 -1.86
N GLU A 66 16.14 6.35 -1.12
CA GLU A 66 16.38 7.76 -0.78
C GLU A 66 17.62 7.92 0.12
N ASP A 67 17.72 7.13 1.19
CA ASP A 67 18.85 7.14 2.13
C ASP A 67 20.18 6.79 1.42
N ARG A 68 20.15 5.96 0.37
CA ARG A 68 21.36 5.62 -0.42
C ARG A 68 21.84 6.77 -1.30
N GLU A 69 20.95 7.67 -1.69
CA GLU A 69 21.24 8.74 -2.65
C GLU A 69 21.37 10.12 -1.98
N ASN A 70 20.90 10.25 -0.74
CA ASN A 70 21.09 11.38 0.17
C ASN A 70 21.62 10.85 1.52
N PRO A 71 22.90 10.47 1.62
CA PRO A 71 23.50 9.88 2.83
C PRO A 71 23.64 10.87 3.99
#